data_AF-A0A7C6B236-F1
#
_entry.id   AF-A0A7C6B236-F1
#
_cell.length_a   1.000
_cell.length_b   1.000
_cell.length_c   1.000
_cell.angle_alpha   90.00
_cell.angle_beta   90.00
_cell.angle_gamma   90.00
#
_symmetry.space_group_name_H-M   'P 1'
#
loop_
_entity.id
_entity.type
_entity.pdbx_description
1 polymer ?
#
loop_
_entity_poly.entity_id
_entity_poly.type
_entity_poly.pdbx_seq_one_letter_code
_entity_poly.pdbx_strand_id
1 'polypeptide(L)'
;GAFTIQPGASVKAQLELQLKLETEAVREYNESVKIAADLSDQSTKELFDSLLADEEEHADFLETQLSLIEQTGLGNYLAQQIRS
;
A
#
# COMPACT_ATOMS: atom_id res chain seq x y z
N GLY A 1 -11.21 -16.15 11.86
CA GLY A 1 -11.14 -15.08 12.88
C GLY A 1 -11.38 -13.77 12.18
N ALA A 2 -12.16 -12.86 12.76
CA ALA A 2 -12.53 -11.61 12.09
C ALA A 2 -11.29 -10.71 11.92
N PHE A 3 -10.93 -10.41 10.67
CA PHE A 3 -9.95 -9.38 10.35
C PHE A 3 -10.53 -8.03 10.77
N THR A 4 -9.92 -7.40 11.77
CA THR A 4 -10.35 -6.09 12.29
C THR A 4 -9.25 -5.08 12.03
N ILE A 5 -9.48 -4.16 11.09
CA ILE A 5 -8.60 -3.00 10.88
C ILE A 5 -8.95 -1.96 11.94
N GLN A 6 -7.94 -1.49 12.69
CA GLN A 6 -8.10 -0.33 13.56
C GLN A 6 -7.59 0.92 12.83
N PRO A 7 -8.48 1.85 12.44
CA PRO A 7 -8.05 3.04 11.71
C PRO A 7 -7.16 3.93 12.60
N GLY A 8 -6.10 4.48 12.01
CA GLY A 8 -5.23 5.44 12.67
C GLY A 8 -5.99 6.70 13.12
N ALA A 9 -5.61 7.25 14.27
CA ALA A 9 -6.28 8.41 14.88
C ALA A 9 -6.01 9.75 14.17
N SER A 10 -5.16 9.78 13.14
CA SER A 10 -4.87 10.95 12.31
C SER A 10 -4.65 10.52 10.86
N VAL A 11 -4.73 11.46 9.91
CA VAL A 11 -4.43 11.19 8.49
C VAL A 11 -3.01 10.63 8.32
N LYS A 12 -2.02 11.16 9.05
CA LYS A 12 -0.66 10.60 9.06
C LYS A 12 -0.66 9.12 9.50
N ALA A 13 -1.34 8.81 10.61
CA ALA A 13 -1.41 7.44 11.12
C ALA A 13 -2.19 6.50 10.18
N GLN A 14 -3.15 7.01 9.41
CA GLN A 14 -3.85 6.24 8.38
C GLN A 14 -2.95 5.95 7.19
N LEU A 15 -2.19 6.94 6.70
CA LEU A 15 -1.21 6.75 5.63
C LEU A 15 -0.09 5.77 6.03
N GLU A 16 0.41 5.85 7.27
CA GLU A 16 1.38 4.89 7.82
C GLU A 16 0.81 3.47 7.90
N LEU A 17 -0.44 3.33 8.33
CA LEU A 17 -1.13 2.04 8.36
C LEU A 17 -1.33 1.49 6.94
N GLN A 18 -1.75 2.33 5.99
CA GLN A 18 -1.90 1.93 4.59
C GLN A 18 -0.57 1.45 4.01
N LEU A 19 0.52 2.22 4.18
CA LEU A 19 1.83 1.84 3.67
C LEU A 19 2.28 0.48 4.25
N LYS A 20 2.02 0.25 5.53
CA LYS A 20 2.29 -1.05 6.15
C LYS A 20 1.50 -2.17 5.48
N LEU A 21 0.21 -1.97 5.21
CA LEU A 21 -0.64 -2.96 4.56
C LEU A 21 -0.18 -3.23 3.11
N GLU A 22 0.17 -2.19 2.35
CA GLU A 22 0.71 -2.39 0.98
C GLU A 22 2.03 -3.14 1.00
N THR A 23 2.92 -2.83 1.95
CA THR A 23 4.19 -3.57 2.10
C THR A 23 3.95 -5.05 2.46
N GLU A 24 2.95 -5.34 3.30
CA GLU A 24 2.53 -6.71 3.60
C GLU A 24 1.96 -7.41 2.37
N ALA A 25 1.12 -6.73 1.58
CA ALA A 25 0.53 -7.24 0.34
C ALA A 25 1.60 -7.53 -0.72
N VAL A 26 2.56 -6.62 -0.94
CA VAL A 26 3.72 -6.82 -1.83
C VAL A 26 4.47 -8.11 -1.48
N ARG A 27 4.71 -8.37 -0.19
CA ARG A 27 5.36 -9.60 0.27
C ARG A 27 4.52 -10.84 -0.04
N GLU A 28 3.23 -10.79 0.26
CA GLU A 28 2.29 -11.92 0.05
C GLU A 28 2.07 -12.23 -1.43
N TYR A 29 2.01 -11.20 -2.29
CA TYR A 29 1.88 -11.37 -3.72
C TYR A 29 3.17 -11.88 -4.36
N ASN A 30 4.35 -11.43 -3.90
CA ASN A 30 5.62 -12.04 -4.32
C ASN A 30 5.68 -13.55 -4.00
N GLU A 31 5.22 -13.96 -2.80
CA GLU A 31 5.13 -15.37 -2.44
C GLU A 31 4.13 -16.12 -3.34
N SER A 32 3.00 -15.49 -3.65
CA SER A 32 1.97 -16.06 -4.52
C SER A 32 2.44 -16.23 -5.97
N VAL A 33 3.17 -15.25 -6.53
CA VAL A 33 3.83 -15.34 -7.84
C VAL A 33 4.79 -16.53 -7.88
N LYS A 34 5.60 -16.71 -6.83
CA LYS A 34 6.54 -17.83 -6.71
C LYS A 34 5.81 -19.18 -6.70
N ILE A 35 4.75 -19.32 -5.90
CA ILE A 35 3.96 -20.55 -5.82
C ILE A 35 3.31 -20.88 -7.17
N ALA A 36 2.72 -19.89 -7.83
CA ALA A 36 2.09 -20.08 -9.14
C ALA A 36 3.12 -20.50 -10.20
N ALA A 37 4.32 -19.90 -10.18
CA ALA A 37 5.41 -20.29 -11.07
C ALA A 37 5.91 -21.73 -10.81
N ASP A 38 6.09 -22.12 -9.54
CA ASP A 38 6.52 -23.47 -9.16
C ASP A 38 5.50 -24.55 -9.60
N LEU A 39 4.22 -24.20 -9.67
CA LEU A 39 3.13 -25.07 -10.14
C LEU A 39 2.85 -24.98 -11.64
N SER A 40 3.60 -24.14 -12.38
CA SER A 40 3.34 -23.84 -13.80
C SER A 40 1.92 -23.30 -14.07
N ASP A 41 1.32 -22.60 -13.10
CA ASP A 41 0.03 -21.91 -13.24
C ASP A 41 0.25 -20.48 -13.76
N GLN A 42 0.27 -20.37 -15.09
CA GLN A 42 0.62 -19.11 -15.75
C GLN A 42 -0.43 -18.01 -15.55
N SER A 43 -1.72 -18.35 -15.55
CA SER A 43 -2.79 -17.35 -15.42
C SER A 43 -2.87 -16.78 -14.01
N THR A 44 -2.67 -17.60 -12.97
CA THR A 44 -2.60 -17.10 -11.60
C THR A 44 -1.33 -16.29 -11.36
N LYS A 45 -0.20 -16.67 -11.96
CA LYS A 45 1.02 -15.86 -11.92
C LYS A 45 0.78 -14.45 -12.49
N GLU A 46 0.19 -14.36 -13.68
CA GLU A 46 -0.10 -13.08 -14.34
C GLU A 46 -1.02 -12.18 -13.51
N LEU A 47 -2.02 -12.76 -12.84
CA LEU A 47 -2.88 -12.03 -11.92
C LEU A 47 -2.10 -11.45 -10.74
N PHE A 48 -1.24 -12.25 -10.09
CA PHE A 48 -0.48 -11.75 -8.95
C PHE A 48 0.62 -10.77 -9.36
N ASP A 49 1.20 -10.89 -10.56
CA ASP A 49 2.12 -9.89 -11.10
C ASP A 49 1.42 -8.53 -11.29
N SER A 50 0.19 -8.50 -11.80
CA SER A 50 -0.54 -7.23 -11.96
C SER A 50 -0.91 -6.62 -10.61
N LEU A 51 -1.36 -7.43 -9.66
CA LEU A 51 -1.68 -6.95 -8.31
C LEU A 51 -0.42 -6.45 -7.60
N LEU A 52 0.71 -7.15 -7.74
CA LEU A 52 1.99 -6.72 -7.18
C LEU A 52 2.39 -5.33 -7.69
N ALA A 53 2.25 -5.09 -9.01
CA ALA A 53 2.56 -3.79 -9.60
C ALA A 53 1.65 -2.67 -9.04
N ASP A 54 0.35 -2.95 -8.85
CA ASP A 54 -0.58 -2.00 -8.26
C ASP A 54 -0.18 -1.64 -6.82
N GLU A 55 0.19 -2.62 -5.98
CA GLU A 55 0.58 -2.33 -4.59
C GLU A 55 1.94 -1.64 -4.47
N GLU A 56 2.87 -1.88 -5.40
CA GLU A 56 4.12 -1.12 -5.49
C GLU A 56 3.86 0.36 -5.84
N GLU A 57 2.95 0.64 -6.79
CA GLU A 57 2.53 2.02 -7.11
C GLU A 57 1.83 2.68 -5.90
N HIS A 58 0.98 1.94 -5.19
CA HIS A 58 0.34 2.44 -3.97
C HIS A 58 1.37 2.75 -2.87
N ALA A 59 2.34 1.87 -2.65
CA ALA A 59 3.41 2.08 -1.67
C ALA A 59 4.22 3.36 -2.00
N ASP A 60 4.67 3.50 -3.26
CA ASP A 60 5.40 4.69 -3.73
C ASP A 60 4.60 5.99 -3.52
N PHE A 61 3.30 5.97 -3.80
CA PHE A 61 2.42 7.11 -3.57
C PHE A 61 2.36 7.46 -2.07
N LEU A 62 2.18 6.48 -1.20
CA LEU A 62 2.05 6.66 0.25
C LEU A 62 3.36 7.15 0.88
N GLU A 63 4.51 6.61 0.46
CA GLU A 63 5.83 7.10 0.85
C GLU A 63 6.02 8.56 0.45
N THR A 64 5.60 8.92 -0.75
CA THR A 64 5.60 10.32 -1.22
C THR A 64 4.72 11.21 -0.33
N GLN A 65 3.52 10.75 0.06
CA GLN A 65 2.64 11.53 0.94
C GLN A 65 3.25 11.73 2.33
N LEU A 66 3.84 10.69 2.90
CA LEU A 66 4.49 10.77 4.22
C LEU A 66 5.72 11.68 4.18
N SER A 67 6.51 11.62 3.11
CA SER A 67 7.63 12.54 2.88
C SER A 67 7.16 14.00 2.75
N LEU A 68 6.05 14.25 2.06
CA LEU A 68 5.47 15.60 1.98
C LEU A 68 5.00 16.10 3.36
N ILE A 69 4.40 15.23 4.18
CA ILE A 69 4.02 15.57 5.56
C ILE A 69 5.26 15.91 6.40
N GLU A 70 6.36 15.16 6.26
CA GLU A 70 7.61 15.42 6.96
C GLU A 70 8.21 16.77 6.57
N GLN A 71 8.24 17.09 5.27
CA GLN A 71 8.84 18.32 4.75
C GLN A 71 7.99 19.56 5.02
N THR A 72 6.67 19.45 4.96
CA THR A 72 5.76 20.62 5.01
C THR A 72 5.04 20.78 6.35
N GLY A 73 5.00 19.73 7.16
CA GLY A 73 4.16 19.62 8.35
C GLY A 73 2.71 19.24 8.02
N LEU A 74 2.09 18.47 8.92
CA LEU A 74 0.74 17.90 8.72
C LEU A 74 -0.33 18.95 8.40
N GLY A 75 -0.30 20.12 9.04
CA GLY A 75 -1.28 21.18 8.80
C GLY A 75 -1.25 21.72 7.36
N ASN A 76 -0.06 21.95 6.81
CA ASN A 76 0.10 22.44 5.44
C ASN A 76 -0.29 21.38 4.41
N TYR A 77 0.11 20.11 4.67
CA TYR A 77 -0.31 18.99 3.85
C TYR A 77 -1.85 18.90 3.76
N LEU A 78 -2.54 18.90 4.92
CA LEU A 78 -4.00 18.80 4.96
C LEU A 78 -4.70 19.98 4.26
N ALA A 79 -4.14 21.19 4.36
CA ALA A 79 -4.67 22.35 3.66
C ALA A 79 -4.68 22.17 2.13
N GLN A 80 -3.73 21.41 1.56
CA GLN A 80 -3.69 21.09 0.12
C GLN A 80 -4.70 19.99 -0.29
N GLN A 81 -5.24 19.21 0.66
CA GLN A 81 -6.17 18.10 0.38
C GLN A 81 -7.65 18.53 0.40
N ILE A 82 -7.94 19.74 0.90
CA ILE A 82 -9.30 20.29 0.85
C ILE A 82 -9.59 20.71 -0.59
N ARG A 83 -10.47 19.97 -1.27
CA ARG A 83 -11.00 20.34 -2.59
C ARG A 83 -12.39 20.94 -2.42
N SER A 84 -12.66 22.05 -3.12
CA SER A 84 -13.99 22.63 -3.33
C SER A 84 -14.69 21.99 -4.52
#